data_AF-A0A520W5N0-F1
#
_entry.id   AF-A0A520W5N0-F1
#
_cell.length_a   1.000
_cell.length_b   1.000
_cell.length_c   1.000
_cell.angle_alpha   90.00
_cell.angle_beta   90.00
_cell.angle_gamma   90.00
#
_symmetry.space_group_name_H-M   'P 1'
#
loop_
_entity.id
_entity.type
_entity.pdbx_description
1 polymer ?
#
loop_
_entity_poly.entity_id
_entity_poly.type
_entity_poly.pdbx_seq_one_letter_code
_entity_poly.pdbx_strand_id
1 'polypeptide(L)'
;SLDRPNLSLSITQKTNWKSQLLEYLRDRKSQSGIIYCLSKKKTEEVTLLLNDKGFNASTYHAGLDGQVRKNVQDTFMTEQAHIVVATIAFGMGIDKPDIRFVIHLNLPGSVEAYSQEIGRAGRDGIASDTLLIYGLDDLVIRRRMIEENSSEDKFKFHENKRLDYLLSYCETPECRRKVLLSYFDEESENCNNCDNCIDPPSLIDGTILAQKLLSTVYRTGQFYGQVHIINVLRGSEDKKILDKGHQKLSVYGLGKDKTKEFWQSFLRQMLAYGHLKINFQKYGAIEITNTGIQVLKNEQKFMYKEIPTKPVKDIVKPPKYLNKELSNDDNNLLNELKSLRLDIAKQQRLPAYTVFHDSTLIQMSQNKPTNKIDMLEIDGVGPTKFKKYGELFIDVINKHIY
;
A
#
# COMPACT_ATOMS: atom_id res chain seq x y z
N SER A 1 5.88 31.78 9.94
CA SER A 1 6.40 30.84 8.95
C SER A 1 6.01 29.43 9.36
N LEU A 2 5.56 28.65 8.39
CA LEU A 2 5.28 27.21 8.53
C LEU A 2 6.55 26.36 8.50
N ASP A 3 7.72 26.98 8.32
CA ASP A 3 8.99 26.28 8.29
C ASP A 3 9.36 25.67 9.65
N ARG A 4 9.79 24.41 9.60
CA ARG A 4 10.17 23.58 10.75
C ARG A 4 11.53 22.94 10.47
N PRO A 5 12.63 23.70 10.50
CA PRO A 5 13.94 23.25 10.03
C PRO A 5 14.46 22.03 10.78
N ASN A 6 14.00 21.82 12.02
CA ASN A 6 14.34 20.67 12.85
C ASN A 6 13.71 19.34 12.39
N LEU A 7 12.79 19.35 11.44
CA LEU A 7 12.16 18.13 10.92
C LEU A 7 12.94 17.56 9.72
N SER A 8 13.35 16.29 9.79
CA SER A 8 13.79 15.57 8.60
C SER A 8 12.58 15.00 7.87
N LEU A 9 12.44 15.29 6.56
CA LEU A 9 11.29 14.84 5.76
C LEU A 9 11.68 13.68 4.86
N SER A 10 11.04 12.52 5.03
CA SER A 10 11.28 11.33 4.21
C SER A 10 9.99 10.71 3.69
N ILE A 11 9.98 10.31 2.42
CA ILE A 11 8.85 9.57 1.82
C ILE A 11 9.37 8.37 1.06
N THR A 12 8.81 7.20 1.34
CA THR A 12 9.21 5.94 0.73
C THR A 12 8.01 5.20 0.13
N GLN A 13 8.28 4.45 -0.93
CA GLN A 13 7.30 3.57 -1.53
C GLN A 13 6.98 2.40 -0.58
N LYS A 14 5.69 2.17 -0.37
CA LYS A 14 5.21 0.99 0.36
C LYS A 14 5.52 -0.28 -0.44
N THR A 15 6.31 -1.16 0.17
CA THR A 15 6.54 -2.53 -0.30
C THR A 15 6.06 -3.50 0.78
N ASN A 16 6.91 -3.80 1.77
CA ASN A 16 6.53 -4.48 2.99
C ASN A 16 6.56 -3.48 4.15
N TRP A 17 5.40 -2.91 4.46
CA TRP A 17 5.27 -1.90 5.50
C TRP A 17 5.74 -2.39 6.89
N LYS A 18 5.65 -3.70 7.20
CA LYS A 18 6.11 -4.24 8.50
C LYS A 18 7.62 -4.14 8.60
N SER A 19 8.31 -4.62 7.57
CA SER A 19 9.77 -4.61 7.52
C SER A 19 10.30 -3.17 7.48
N GLN A 20 9.70 -2.31 6.65
CA GLN A 20 10.08 -0.90 6.56
C GLN A 20 9.88 -0.16 7.89
N LEU A 21 8.75 -0.39 8.57
CA LEU A 21 8.47 0.23 9.87
C LEU A 21 9.47 -0.24 10.94
N LEU A 22 9.71 -1.55 11.05
CA LEU A 22 10.62 -2.10 12.06
C LEU A 22 12.08 -1.70 11.80
N GLU A 23 12.49 -1.64 10.54
CA GLU A 23 13.80 -1.13 10.15
C GLU A 23 13.98 0.33 10.57
N TYR A 24 12.99 1.17 10.29
CA TYR A 24 13.01 2.57 10.71
C TYR A 24 13.03 2.73 12.23
N LEU A 25 12.27 1.90 12.96
CA LEU A 25 12.18 1.98 14.43
C LEU A 25 13.32 1.29 15.18
N ARG A 26 14.23 0.58 14.48
CA ARG A 26 15.27 -0.27 15.10
C ARG A 26 16.01 0.40 16.25
N ASP A 27 16.47 1.63 16.03
CA ASP A 27 17.30 2.38 16.98
C ASP A 27 16.50 3.47 17.73
N ARG A 28 15.17 3.39 17.72
CA ARG A 28 14.25 4.41 18.25
C ARG A 28 13.38 3.91 19.41
N LYS A 29 13.77 2.83 20.07
CA LYS A 29 13.01 2.25 21.20
C LYS A 29 12.85 3.18 22.40
N SER A 30 13.77 4.12 22.59
CA SER A 30 13.76 5.10 23.68
C SER A 30 13.06 6.42 23.30
N GLN A 31 12.41 6.49 22.14
CA GLN A 31 11.86 7.72 21.60
C GLN A 31 10.34 7.67 21.53
N SER A 32 9.71 8.79 21.88
CA SER A 32 8.27 8.97 21.74
C SER A 32 7.90 9.29 20.29
N GLY A 33 6.80 8.74 19.80
CA GLY A 33 6.40 8.96 18.42
C GLY A 33 4.94 8.66 18.11
N ILE A 34 4.49 9.10 16.94
CA ILE A 34 3.13 8.88 16.45
C ILE A 34 3.19 8.09 15.14
N ILE A 35 2.32 7.09 15.00
CA ILE A 35 2.15 6.32 13.77
C ILE A 35 0.71 6.42 13.27
N TYR A 36 0.51 7.17 12.20
CA TYR A 36 -0.79 7.36 11.56
C TYR A 36 -1.13 6.23 10.60
N CYS A 37 -2.34 5.69 10.76
CA CYS A 37 -2.93 4.66 9.92
C CYS A 37 -4.32 5.07 9.44
N LEU A 38 -4.77 4.52 8.31
CA LEU A 38 -6.04 4.88 7.70
C LEU A 38 -7.27 4.21 8.35
N SER A 39 -7.10 3.07 9.04
CA SER A 39 -8.22 2.31 9.63
C SER A 39 -7.95 1.87 11.06
N LYS A 40 -9.03 1.71 11.85
CA LYS A 40 -9.00 1.20 13.23
C LYS A 40 -8.35 -0.19 13.33
N LYS A 41 -8.71 -1.06 12.39
CA LYS A 41 -8.09 -2.39 12.29
C LYS A 41 -6.57 -2.29 12.07
N LYS A 42 -6.12 -1.32 11.26
CA LYS A 42 -4.70 -1.14 10.98
C LYS A 42 -3.93 -0.63 12.19
N THR A 43 -4.52 0.29 12.96
CA THR A 43 -3.88 0.78 14.18
C THR A 43 -3.70 -0.35 15.20
N GLU A 44 -4.70 -1.22 15.37
CA GLU A 44 -4.60 -2.40 16.24
C GLU A 44 -3.52 -3.38 15.75
N GLU A 45 -3.49 -3.69 14.44
CA GLU A 45 -2.47 -4.58 13.85
C GLU A 45 -1.05 -4.08 14.10
N VAL A 46 -0.84 -2.77 13.92
CA VAL A 46 0.47 -2.14 14.08
C VAL A 46 0.87 -2.11 15.55
N THR A 47 -0.03 -1.76 16.47
CA THR A 47 0.26 -1.81 17.91
C THR A 47 0.65 -3.21 18.37
N LEU A 48 -0.08 -4.25 17.96
CA LEU A 48 0.25 -5.64 18.30
C LEU A 48 1.65 -6.04 17.79
N LEU A 49 2.00 -5.66 16.55
CA LEU A 49 3.32 -5.90 15.99
C LEU A 49 4.43 -5.20 16.78
N LEU A 50 4.22 -3.94 17.18
CA LEU A 50 5.22 -3.18 17.92
C LEU A 50 5.44 -3.75 19.32
N ASN A 51 4.36 -4.12 20.01
CA ASN A 51 4.44 -4.73 21.33
C ASN A 51 5.15 -6.10 21.27
N ASP A 52 4.89 -6.93 20.26
CA ASP A 52 5.63 -8.19 20.01
C ASP A 52 7.13 -7.96 19.80
N LYS A 53 7.54 -6.80 19.25
CA LYS A 53 8.95 -6.42 19.08
C LYS A 53 9.54 -5.64 20.26
N GLY A 54 8.79 -5.53 21.35
CA GLY A 54 9.22 -4.89 22.59
C GLY A 54 9.33 -3.36 22.49
N PHE A 55 8.46 -2.73 21.71
CA PHE A 55 8.19 -1.30 21.79
C PHE A 55 7.04 -1.04 22.76
N ASN A 56 7.06 0.09 23.46
CA ASN A 56 5.93 0.55 24.27
C ASN A 56 4.94 1.28 23.35
N ALA A 57 3.90 0.58 22.90
CA ALA A 57 2.92 1.15 21.95
C ALA A 57 1.46 0.96 22.39
N SER A 58 0.67 2.02 22.18
CA SER A 58 -0.78 2.03 22.40
C SER A 58 -1.55 2.35 21.13
N THR A 59 -2.75 1.76 21.00
CA THR A 59 -3.69 2.08 19.92
C THR A 59 -4.55 3.28 20.30
N TYR A 60 -4.84 4.18 19.35
CA TYR A 60 -5.81 5.26 19.52
C TYR A 60 -6.71 5.44 18.30
N HIS A 61 -8.03 5.31 18.47
CA HIS A 61 -9.00 5.65 17.44
C HIS A 61 -10.39 5.91 18.01
N ALA A 62 -11.27 6.54 17.21
CA ALA A 62 -12.64 6.87 17.61
C ALA A 62 -13.55 5.67 17.96
N GLY A 63 -13.12 4.44 17.67
CA GLY A 63 -13.82 3.22 18.13
C GLY A 63 -13.50 2.76 19.55
N LEU A 64 -12.53 3.38 20.23
CA LEU A 64 -12.19 3.04 21.62
C LEU A 64 -13.11 3.77 22.59
N ASP A 65 -13.32 3.16 23.76
CA ASP A 65 -14.03 3.81 24.87
C ASP A 65 -13.39 5.16 25.26
N GLY A 66 -14.22 6.08 25.74
CA GLY A 66 -13.78 7.42 26.14
C GLY A 66 -12.70 7.41 27.22
N GLN A 67 -12.83 6.53 28.22
CA GLN A 67 -11.85 6.41 29.30
C GLN A 67 -10.53 5.82 28.79
N VAL A 68 -10.60 4.83 27.90
CA VAL A 68 -9.41 4.23 27.28
C VAL A 68 -8.64 5.28 26.47
N ARG A 69 -9.33 6.09 25.66
CA ARG A 69 -8.70 7.18 24.89
C ARG A 69 -8.01 8.19 25.79
N LYS A 70 -8.67 8.58 26.88
CA LYS A 70 -8.10 9.50 27.87
C LYS A 70 -6.83 8.90 28.50
N ASN A 71 -6.87 7.65 28.94
CA ASN A 71 -5.72 6.99 29.55
C ASN A 71 -4.53 6.90 28.57
N VAL A 72 -4.77 6.54 27.31
CA VAL A 72 -3.70 6.50 26.29
C VAL A 72 -3.11 7.89 26.05
N GLN A 73 -3.94 8.93 26.00
CA GLN A 73 -3.47 10.30 25.85
C GLN A 73 -2.63 10.74 27.08
N ASP A 74 -3.12 10.52 28.29
CA ASP A 74 -2.41 10.87 29.54
C ASP A 74 -1.06 10.14 29.63
N THR A 75 -1.06 8.85 29.29
CA THR A 75 0.16 8.02 29.20
C THR A 75 1.15 8.61 28.19
N PHE A 76 0.69 8.91 26.98
CA PHE A 76 1.57 9.48 25.96
C PHE A 76 2.15 10.84 26.37
N MET A 77 1.36 11.69 27.03
CA MET A 77 1.83 13.01 27.47
C MET A 77 2.90 12.92 28.57
N THR A 78 2.82 11.90 29.44
CA THR A 78 3.65 11.80 30.65
C THR A 78 4.83 10.84 30.52
N GLU A 79 4.64 9.70 29.83
CA GLU A 79 5.71 8.72 29.64
C GLU A 79 6.74 9.17 28.60
N GLN A 80 7.99 8.77 28.83
CA GLN A 80 9.03 8.78 27.81
C GLN A 80 8.97 7.49 27.01
N ALA A 81 9.44 7.53 25.76
CA ALA A 81 9.55 6.35 24.90
C ALA A 81 8.21 5.65 24.61
N HIS A 82 7.11 6.41 24.49
CA HIS A 82 5.78 5.86 24.19
C HIS A 82 5.39 6.14 22.73
N ILE A 83 4.89 5.10 22.04
CA ILE A 83 4.42 5.20 20.65
C ILE A 83 2.90 5.14 20.62
N VAL A 84 2.26 6.17 20.09
CA VAL A 84 0.81 6.10 19.81
C VAL A 84 0.58 5.78 18.34
N VAL A 85 -0.11 4.65 18.11
CA VAL A 85 -0.56 4.25 16.78
C VAL A 85 -2.01 4.67 16.61
N ALA A 86 -2.29 5.56 15.67
CA ALA A 86 -3.58 6.22 15.61
C ALA A 86 -4.16 6.42 14.22
N THR A 87 -5.49 6.61 14.17
CA THR A 87 -6.12 7.29 13.03
C THR A 87 -6.02 8.81 13.22
N ILE A 88 -6.49 9.58 12.23
CA ILE A 88 -6.57 11.05 12.29
C ILE A 88 -7.34 11.60 13.51
N ALA A 89 -8.09 10.74 14.22
CA ALA A 89 -8.75 11.11 15.47
C ALA A 89 -7.78 11.51 16.59
N PHE A 90 -6.50 11.12 16.50
CA PHE A 90 -5.45 11.50 17.44
C PHE A 90 -4.72 12.74 16.93
N GLY A 91 -5.05 13.91 17.49
CA GLY A 91 -4.37 15.13 17.09
C GLY A 91 -4.92 16.45 17.62
N MET A 92 -6.22 16.58 17.82
CA MET A 92 -6.73 17.81 18.44
C MET A 92 -6.29 17.84 19.91
N GLY A 93 -5.51 18.86 20.29
CA GLY A 93 -5.11 19.09 21.70
C GLY A 93 -3.89 18.33 22.21
N ILE A 94 -3.13 17.63 21.35
CA ILE A 94 -1.84 17.03 21.76
C ILE A 94 -0.74 18.08 21.66
N ASP A 95 -0.09 18.34 22.78
CA ASP A 95 1.04 19.26 22.90
C ASP A 95 2.19 18.65 23.70
N LYS A 96 2.66 17.49 23.24
CA LYS A 96 3.88 16.87 23.76
C LYS A 96 5.09 17.44 23.00
N PRO A 97 6.04 18.12 23.68
CA PRO A 97 7.11 18.82 22.99
C PRO A 97 8.15 17.87 22.38
N ASP A 98 8.32 16.68 22.97
CA ASP A 98 9.40 15.74 22.73
C ASP A 98 9.04 14.57 21.80
N ILE A 99 8.10 14.77 20.87
CA ILE A 99 7.77 13.77 19.84
C ILE A 99 8.93 13.71 18.83
N ARG A 100 9.67 12.60 18.79
CA ARG A 100 10.87 12.44 17.95
C ARG A 100 10.58 11.95 16.55
N PHE A 101 9.45 11.26 16.34
CA PHE A 101 9.06 10.88 14.99
C PHE A 101 7.55 10.89 14.77
N VAL A 102 7.16 11.19 13.54
CA VAL A 102 5.79 11.00 13.03
C VAL A 102 5.87 10.15 11.76
N ILE A 103 5.20 9.00 11.78
CA ILE A 103 5.17 8.06 10.65
C ILE A 103 3.75 7.96 10.12
N HIS A 104 3.59 8.01 8.81
CA HIS A 104 2.34 7.71 8.13
C HIS A 104 2.48 6.38 7.39
N LEU A 105 1.70 5.37 7.78
CA LEU A 105 1.65 4.07 7.09
C LEU A 105 0.62 4.06 5.94
N ASN A 106 -0.06 5.17 5.72
CA ASN A 106 -1.00 5.38 4.63
C ASN A 106 -0.97 6.85 4.22
N LEU A 107 -1.32 7.16 2.98
CA LEU A 107 -1.40 8.53 2.48
C LEU A 107 -2.37 9.38 3.33
N PRO A 108 -1.98 10.59 3.78
CA PRO A 108 -2.89 11.59 4.36
C PRO A 108 -4.03 12.00 3.44
N GLY A 109 -4.98 12.78 3.95
CA GLY A 109 -6.12 13.27 3.16
C GLY A 109 -5.74 14.40 2.20
N SER A 110 -4.78 15.23 2.60
CA SER A 110 -4.32 16.40 1.86
C SER A 110 -2.94 16.86 2.33
N VAL A 111 -2.36 17.85 1.67
CA VAL A 111 -1.09 18.48 2.07
C VAL A 111 -1.24 19.20 3.41
N GLU A 112 -2.38 19.83 3.67
CA GLU A 112 -2.67 20.50 4.95
C GLU A 112 -2.72 19.51 6.11
N ALA A 113 -3.43 18.38 5.93
CA ALA A 113 -3.48 17.32 6.92
C ALA A 113 -2.07 16.77 7.19
N TYR A 114 -1.31 16.48 6.15
CA TYR A 114 0.07 16.01 6.28
C TYR A 114 0.94 17.00 7.06
N SER A 115 0.91 18.29 6.68
CA SER A 115 1.68 19.36 7.33
C SER A 115 1.33 19.50 8.81
N GLN A 116 0.04 19.49 9.16
CA GLN A 116 -0.41 19.57 10.55
C GLN A 116 0.01 18.34 11.36
N GLU A 117 -0.09 17.15 10.78
CA GLU A 117 0.24 15.88 11.42
C GLU A 117 1.75 15.75 11.71
N ILE A 118 2.60 16.05 10.72
CA ILE A 118 4.06 16.03 10.93
C ILE A 118 4.53 17.15 11.84
N GLY A 119 3.84 18.30 11.86
CA GLY A 119 4.15 19.44 12.73
C GLY A 119 4.03 19.15 14.23
N ARG A 120 3.54 17.97 14.61
CA ARG A 120 3.53 17.48 16.00
C ARG A 120 4.91 17.07 16.49
N ALA A 121 5.78 16.62 15.59
CA ALA A 121 7.15 16.27 15.93
C ALA A 121 7.94 17.52 16.36
N GLY A 122 8.87 17.35 17.29
CA GLY A 122 9.92 18.31 17.61
C GLY A 122 9.45 19.73 17.92
N ARG A 123 8.42 19.90 18.75
CA ARG A 123 7.99 21.26 19.17
C ARG A 123 8.97 21.91 20.14
N ASP A 124 9.83 21.10 20.78
CA ASP A 124 11.03 21.54 21.50
C ASP A 124 12.15 22.09 20.59
N GLY A 125 11.98 22.04 19.26
CA GLY A 125 12.98 22.48 18.28
C GLY A 125 14.12 21.48 18.06
N ILE A 126 14.12 20.33 18.75
CA ILE A 126 15.14 19.29 18.60
C ILE A 126 14.88 18.50 17.31
N ALA A 127 15.96 18.00 16.71
CA ALA A 127 15.92 17.13 15.53
C ALA A 127 14.88 16.01 15.71
N SER A 128 13.96 15.91 14.75
CA SER A 128 12.88 14.93 14.76
C SER A 128 12.58 14.49 13.32
N ASP A 129 12.13 13.26 13.14
CA ASP A 129 12.02 12.65 11.83
C ASP A 129 10.56 12.48 11.40
N THR A 130 10.29 12.58 10.10
CA THR A 130 8.98 12.27 9.52
C THR A 130 9.13 11.24 8.42
N LEU A 131 8.26 10.23 8.40
CA LEU A 131 8.28 9.19 7.37
C LEU A 131 6.88 8.92 6.82
N LEU A 132 6.68 9.10 5.52
CA LEU A 132 5.48 8.64 4.83
C LEU A 132 5.78 7.36 4.02
N ILE A 133 5.11 6.27 4.35
CA ILE A 133 5.13 5.00 3.63
C ILE A 133 3.79 4.84 2.91
N TYR A 134 3.75 5.01 1.59
CA TYR A 134 2.50 4.91 0.82
C TYR A 134 2.63 4.13 -0.49
N GLY A 135 1.51 3.56 -0.94
CA GLY A 135 1.39 2.88 -2.22
C GLY A 135 0.11 3.25 -2.95
N LEU A 136 -0.07 2.69 -4.16
CA LEU A 136 -1.26 2.96 -4.98
C LEU A 136 -2.56 2.52 -4.32
N ASP A 137 -2.53 1.48 -3.49
CA ASP A 137 -3.72 1.01 -2.78
C ASP A 137 -4.24 2.06 -1.78
N ASP A 138 -3.35 2.87 -1.21
CA ASP A 138 -3.73 3.96 -0.31
C ASP A 138 -4.50 5.06 -1.06
N LEU A 139 -4.07 5.38 -2.30
CA LEU A 139 -4.76 6.34 -3.18
C LEU A 139 -6.18 5.86 -3.53
N VAL A 140 -6.35 4.57 -3.82
CA VAL A 140 -7.66 3.99 -4.12
C VAL A 140 -8.61 4.11 -2.92
N ILE A 141 -8.13 3.80 -1.71
CA ILE A 141 -8.95 3.92 -0.50
C ILE A 141 -9.32 5.39 -0.24
N ARG A 142 -8.36 6.32 -0.35
CA ARG A 142 -8.62 7.75 -0.12
C ARG A 142 -9.67 8.32 -1.06
N ARG A 143 -9.57 8.03 -2.35
CA ARG A 143 -10.56 8.50 -3.33
C ARG A 143 -11.93 7.86 -3.13
N ARG A 144 -11.99 6.59 -2.74
CA ARG A 144 -13.25 5.96 -2.34
C ARG A 144 -13.89 6.66 -1.15
N MET A 145 -13.10 7.01 -0.12
CA MET A 145 -13.60 7.78 1.03
C MET A 145 -14.16 9.14 0.61
N ILE A 146 -13.49 9.85 -0.30
CA ILE A 146 -14.00 11.13 -0.84
C ILE A 146 -15.35 10.93 -1.53
N GLU A 147 -15.49 9.85 -2.29
CA GLU A 147 -16.72 9.54 -3.04
C GLU A 147 -17.90 9.17 -2.13
N GLU A 148 -17.62 8.48 -1.01
CA GLU A 148 -18.61 8.05 -0.02
C GLU A 148 -18.99 9.16 0.99
N ASN A 149 -18.10 10.13 1.25
CA ASN A 149 -18.26 11.14 2.30
C ASN A 149 -19.23 12.29 1.94
N SER A 150 -19.53 12.51 0.67
CA SER A 150 -20.43 13.58 0.23
C SER A 150 -21.10 13.19 -1.08
N SER A 151 -22.32 13.67 -1.32
CA SER A 151 -22.99 13.57 -2.62
C SER A 151 -22.73 14.77 -3.53
N GLU A 152 -22.09 15.84 -3.03
CA GLU A 152 -21.86 17.07 -3.79
C GLU A 152 -20.61 16.99 -4.68
N ASP A 153 -20.80 17.08 -5.99
CA ASP A 153 -19.71 16.99 -6.97
C ASP A 153 -18.64 18.06 -6.79
N LYS A 154 -19.03 19.28 -6.40
CA LYS A 154 -18.07 20.36 -6.11
C LYS A 154 -17.14 19.99 -4.95
N PHE A 155 -17.69 19.48 -3.85
CA PHE A 155 -16.90 19.05 -2.70
C PHE A 155 -15.93 17.92 -3.09
N LYS A 156 -16.41 16.90 -3.79
CA LYS A 156 -15.58 15.78 -4.29
C LYS A 156 -14.45 16.28 -5.19
N PHE A 157 -14.74 17.22 -6.08
CA PHE A 157 -13.74 17.81 -6.97
C PHE A 157 -12.61 18.50 -6.18
N HIS A 158 -12.95 19.31 -5.18
CA HIS A 158 -11.96 20.00 -4.34
C HIS A 158 -11.08 19.03 -3.53
N GLU A 159 -11.68 18.02 -2.90
CA GLU A 159 -10.93 17.03 -2.12
C GLU A 159 -10.03 16.14 -2.99
N ASN A 160 -10.50 15.75 -4.18
CA ASN A 160 -9.66 15.03 -5.14
C ASN A 160 -8.48 15.89 -5.59
N LYS A 161 -8.70 17.19 -5.84
CA LYS A 161 -7.61 18.12 -6.22
C LYS A 161 -6.54 18.22 -5.12
N ARG A 162 -6.96 18.32 -3.85
CA ARG A 162 -6.04 18.32 -2.69
C ARG A 162 -5.23 17.03 -2.58
N LEU A 163 -5.88 15.89 -2.80
CA LEU A 163 -5.21 14.59 -2.81
C LEU A 163 -4.22 14.46 -3.98
N ASP A 164 -4.56 15.02 -5.14
CA ASP A 164 -3.67 15.06 -6.30
C ASP A 164 -2.41 15.87 -6.01
N TYR A 165 -2.53 17.05 -5.39
CA TYR A 165 -1.36 17.81 -4.93
C TYR A 165 -0.47 17.03 -3.97
N LEU A 166 -1.09 16.32 -3.00
CA LEU A 166 -0.33 15.48 -2.07
C LEU A 166 0.41 14.35 -2.80
N LEU A 167 -0.21 13.75 -3.83
CA LEU A 167 0.44 12.73 -4.64
C LEU A 167 1.63 13.32 -5.43
N SER A 168 1.46 14.48 -6.05
CA SER A 168 2.55 15.20 -6.72
C SER A 168 3.69 15.53 -5.75
N TYR A 169 3.36 15.97 -4.54
CA TYR A 169 4.33 16.22 -3.47
C TYR A 169 5.13 14.97 -3.10
N CYS A 170 4.48 13.81 -3.02
CA CYS A 170 5.17 12.57 -2.68
C CYS A 170 6.18 12.14 -3.76
N GLU A 171 5.83 12.36 -5.04
CA GLU A 171 6.66 11.98 -6.19
C GLU A 171 7.62 13.08 -6.68
N THR A 172 7.65 14.27 -6.05
CA THR A 172 8.54 15.34 -6.48
C THR A 172 10.02 14.90 -6.40
N PRO A 173 10.86 15.30 -7.38
CA PRO A 173 12.32 15.16 -7.29
C PRO A 173 12.97 16.33 -6.54
N GLU A 174 12.24 17.42 -6.28
CA GLU A 174 12.76 18.62 -5.64
C GLU A 174 12.85 18.49 -4.12
N CYS A 175 13.53 19.45 -3.45
CA CYS A 175 13.54 19.55 -1.99
C CYS A 175 12.11 19.49 -1.43
N ARG A 176 11.82 18.50 -0.58
CA ARG A 176 10.48 18.32 -0.01
C ARG A 176 10.02 19.53 0.80
N ARG A 177 10.91 20.11 1.59
CA ARG A 177 10.57 21.29 2.41
C ARG A 177 10.18 22.47 1.52
N LYS A 178 10.97 22.73 0.47
CA LYS A 178 10.69 23.79 -0.49
C LYS A 178 9.31 23.62 -1.12
N VAL A 179 9.03 22.45 -1.67
CA VAL A 179 7.71 22.16 -2.28
C VAL A 179 6.56 22.27 -1.27
N LEU A 180 6.78 21.79 -0.04
CA LEU A 180 5.78 21.89 1.03
C LEU A 180 5.47 23.34 1.41
N LEU A 181 6.50 24.18 1.54
CA LEU A 181 6.34 25.61 1.87
C LEU A 181 5.71 26.38 0.71
N SER A 182 6.10 26.09 -0.53
CA SER A 182 5.51 26.72 -1.71
C SER A 182 4.02 26.41 -1.88
N TYR A 183 3.53 25.27 -1.36
CA TYR A 183 2.09 24.98 -1.30
C TYR A 183 1.32 25.99 -0.43
N PHE A 184 1.96 26.57 0.58
CA PHE A 184 1.40 27.59 1.47
C PHE A 184 1.89 29.01 1.12
N ASP A 185 2.28 29.22 -0.14
CA ASP A 185 2.79 30.50 -0.64
C ASP A 185 4.02 31.03 0.13
N GLU A 186 4.80 30.16 0.76
CA GLU A 186 6.09 30.48 1.40
C GLU A 186 7.26 30.03 0.51
N GLU A 187 8.17 30.96 0.18
CA GLU A 187 9.40 30.66 -0.55
C GLU A 187 10.49 30.14 0.38
N SER A 188 11.29 29.19 -0.11
CA SER A 188 12.40 28.61 0.64
C SER A 188 13.47 28.02 -0.29
N GLU A 189 14.70 28.00 0.20
CA GLU A 189 15.82 27.33 -0.44
C GLU A 189 15.79 25.80 -0.18
N ASN A 190 16.73 25.08 -0.78
CA ASN A 190 16.91 23.66 -0.48
C ASN A 190 17.30 23.46 0.99
N CYS A 191 16.61 22.53 1.67
CA CYS A 191 16.71 22.41 3.12
C CYS A 191 17.89 21.59 3.63
N ASN A 192 18.54 20.81 2.77
CA ASN A 192 19.64 19.89 3.12
C ASN A 192 19.31 18.90 4.26
N ASN A 193 18.02 18.67 4.55
CA ASN A 193 17.54 17.84 5.66
C ASN A 193 16.37 16.91 5.26
N CYS A 194 15.98 16.88 3.98
CA CYS A 194 15.01 15.90 3.45
C CYS A 194 15.73 14.84 2.62
N ASP A 195 15.11 13.67 2.47
CA ASP A 195 15.59 12.57 1.63
C ASP A 195 16.01 13.04 0.22
N ASN A 196 15.23 13.87 -0.48
CA ASN A 196 15.59 14.38 -1.81
C ASN A 196 16.80 15.33 -1.81
N CYS A 197 17.17 15.93 -0.67
CA CYS A 197 18.40 16.72 -0.57
C CYS A 197 19.60 15.85 -0.16
N ILE A 198 19.37 14.83 0.67
CA ILE A 198 20.40 13.94 1.21
C ILE A 198 20.83 12.91 0.15
N ASP A 199 19.87 12.37 -0.59
CA ASP A 199 20.05 11.42 -1.68
C ASP A 199 19.21 11.88 -2.90
N PRO A 200 19.72 12.85 -3.69
CA PRO A 200 18.98 13.43 -4.79
C PRO A 200 18.58 12.38 -5.84
N PRO A 201 17.28 12.28 -6.19
CA PRO A 201 16.83 11.26 -7.12
C PRO A 201 17.29 11.56 -8.55
N SER A 202 17.82 10.53 -9.22
CA SER A 202 18.11 10.60 -10.64
C SER A 202 16.83 10.63 -11.47
N LEU A 203 16.77 11.50 -12.48
CA LEU A 203 15.67 11.57 -13.43
C LEU A 203 16.05 10.86 -14.74
N ILE A 204 15.19 9.95 -15.18
CA ILE A 204 15.39 9.15 -16.38
C ILE A 204 14.31 9.50 -17.40
N ASP A 205 14.67 9.62 -18.67
CA ASP A 205 13.69 9.75 -19.76
C ASP A 205 12.92 8.44 -19.91
N GLY A 206 11.68 8.44 -19.43
CA GLY A 206 10.75 7.32 -19.44
C GLY A 206 9.76 7.38 -20.59
N THR A 207 9.92 8.27 -21.57
CA THR A 207 8.89 8.56 -22.59
C THR A 207 8.43 7.30 -23.33
N ILE A 208 9.35 6.41 -23.71
CA ILE A 208 9.01 5.13 -24.36
C ILE A 208 8.25 4.19 -23.42
N LEU A 209 8.64 4.12 -22.14
CA LEU A 209 7.93 3.32 -21.14
C LEU A 209 6.52 3.86 -20.89
N ALA A 210 6.38 5.19 -20.85
CA ALA A 210 5.09 5.86 -20.74
C ALA A 210 4.21 5.55 -21.95
N GLN A 211 4.74 5.64 -23.17
CA GLN A 211 4.01 5.28 -24.39
C GLN A 211 3.53 3.82 -24.38
N LYS A 212 4.35 2.86 -23.91
CA LYS A 212 3.93 1.46 -23.74
C LYS A 212 2.75 1.34 -22.76
N LEU A 213 2.84 2.01 -21.61
CA LEU A 213 1.79 1.98 -20.59
C LEU A 213 0.51 2.67 -21.07
N LEU A 214 0.61 3.87 -21.61
CA LEU A 214 -0.49 4.66 -22.17
C LEU A 214 -1.18 3.93 -23.32
N SER A 215 -0.41 3.33 -24.24
CA SER A 215 -0.96 2.49 -25.30
C SER A 215 -1.72 1.30 -24.75
N THR A 216 -1.27 0.72 -23.63
CA THR A 216 -1.99 -0.37 -22.95
C THR A 216 -3.31 0.10 -22.36
N VAL A 217 -3.32 1.25 -21.69
CA VAL A 217 -4.54 1.87 -21.17
C VAL A 217 -5.54 2.15 -22.31
N TYR A 218 -5.07 2.75 -23.40
CA TYR A 218 -5.88 3.05 -24.58
C TYR A 218 -6.48 1.79 -25.23
N ARG A 219 -5.64 0.78 -25.53
CA ARG A 219 -6.07 -0.44 -26.24
C ARG A 219 -6.95 -1.37 -25.42
N THR A 220 -6.92 -1.25 -24.09
CA THR A 220 -7.85 -1.96 -23.20
C THR A 220 -9.14 -1.17 -22.98
N GLY A 221 -9.34 -0.06 -23.69
CA GLY A 221 -10.56 0.74 -23.67
C GLY A 221 -10.71 1.66 -22.47
N GLN A 222 -9.68 1.80 -21.63
CA GLN A 222 -9.72 2.65 -20.42
C GLN A 222 -10.84 2.26 -19.42
N PHE A 223 -11.12 0.95 -19.30
CA PHE A 223 -12.13 0.39 -18.37
C PHE A 223 -11.52 -0.44 -17.23
N TYR A 224 -10.19 -0.51 -17.15
CA TYR A 224 -9.50 -1.44 -16.28
C TYR A 224 -8.57 -0.73 -15.31
N GLY A 225 -8.50 -1.22 -14.08
CA GLY A 225 -7.59 -0.72 -13.04
C GLY A 225 -6.15 -1.21 -13.21
N GLN A 226 -5.24 -0.64 -12.40
CA GLN A 226 -3.79 -0.86 -12.46
C GLN A 226 -3.36 -2.33 -12.60
N VAL A 227 -3.95 -3.24 -11.83
CA VAL A 227 -3.54 -4.66 -11.81
C VAL A 227 -3.70 -5.29 -13.20
N HIS A 228 -4.85 -5.05 -13.85
CA HIS A 228 -5.12 -5.61 -15.17
C HIS A 228 -4.25 -4.95 -16.25
N ILE A 229 -4.10 -3.62 -16.21
CA ILE A 229 -3.23 -2.88 -17.14
C ILE A 229 -1.79 -3.40 -17.08
N ILE A 230 -1.24 -3.54 -15.88
CA ILE A 230 0.13 -4.03 -15.68
C ILE A 230 0.26 -5.49 -16.10
N ASN A 231 -0.74 -6.33 -15.81
CA ASN A 231 -0.72 -7.73 -16.23
C ASN A 231 -0.75 -7.88 -17.76
N VAL A 232 -1.54 -7.07 -18.48
CA VAL A 232 -1.53 -7.05 -19.95
C VAL A 232 -0.17 -6.60 -20.48
N LEU A 233 0.35 -5.46 -19.98
CA LEU A 233 1.63 -4.91 -20.42
C LEU A 233 2.80 -5.88 -20.18
N ARG A 234 2.77 -6.64 -19.09
CA ARG A 234 3.81 -7.64 -18.76
C ARG A 234 3.61 -8.99 -19.44
N GLY A 235 2.49 -9.21 -20.11
CA GLY A 235 2.22 -10.48 -20.79
C GLY A 235 1.82 -11.62 -19.85
N SER A 236 1.02 -11.33 -18.82
CA SER A 236 0.54 -12.33 -17.85
C SER A 236 -0.51 -13.25 -18.45
N GLU A 237 -0.46 -14.54 -18.13
CA GLU A 237 -1.43 -15.58 -18.52
C GLU A 237 -2.68 -15.61 -17.62
N ASP A 238 -2.99 -14.49 -16.97
CA ASP A 238 -4.14 -14.38 -16.08
C ASP A 238 -5.44 -14.68 -16.84
N LYS A 239 -6.32 -15.51 -16.27
CA LYS A 239 -7.56 -15.95 -16.91
C LYS A 239 -8.39 -14.78 -17.43
N LYS A 240 -8.46 -13.68 -16.66
CA LYS A 240 -9.22 -12.48 -17.06
C LYS A 240 -8.67 -11.82 -18.33
N ILE A 241 -7.36 -11.92 -18.59
CA ILE A 241 -6.75 -11.42 -19.82
C ILE A 241 -7.18 -12.27 -21.01
N LEU A 242 -7.11 -13.59 -20.85
CA LEU A 242 -7.49 -14.56 -21.88
C LEU A 242 -8.98 -14.45 -22.26
N ASP A 243 -9.84 -14.41 -21.24
CA ASP A 243 -11.30 -14.28 -21.39
C ASP A 243 -11.70 -12.98 -22.11
N LYS A 244 -10.92 -11.91 -21.95
CA LYS A 244 -11.14 -10.62 -22.62
C LYS A 244 -10.44 -10.49 -23.97
N GLY A 245 -9.67 -11.49 -24.38
CA GLY A 245 -8.91 -11.46 -25.64
C GLY A 245 -7.73 -10.46 -25.63
N HIS A 246 -7.32 -9.97 -24.47
CA HIS A 246 -6.30 -8.93 -24.36
C HIS A 246 -4.88 -9.43 -24.68
N GLN A 247 -4.65 -10.75 -24.64
CA GLN A 247 -3.44 -11.40 -25.13
C GLN A 247 -3.21 -11.21 -26.63
N LYS A 248 -4.24 -10.84 -27.39
CA LYS A 248 -4.17 -10.56 -28.83
C LYS A 248 -3.79 -9.11 -29.14
N LEU A 249 -3.76 -8.22 -28.14
CA LEU A 249 -3.43 -6.82 -28.34
C LEU A 249 -1.93 -6.66 -28.61
N SER A 250 -1.55 -5.75 -29.50
CA SER A 250 -0.13 -5.49 -29.84
C SER A 250 0.72 -4.97 -28.67
N VAL A 251 0.07 -4.55 -27.58
CA VAL A 251 0.71 -4.09 -26.34
C VAL A 251 1.00 -5.21 -25.35
N TYR A 252 0.47 -6.41 -25.58
CA TYR A 252 0.64 -7.55 -24.69
C TYR A 252 2.12 -7.94 -24.60
N GLY A 253 2.67 -7.94 -23.40
CA GLY A 253 4.06 -8.32 -23.15
C GLY A 253 5.13 -7.27 -23.52
N LEU A 254 4.76 -6.06 -23.97
CA LEU A 254 5.75 -5.01 -24.31
C LEU A 254 6.59 -4.52 -23.13
N GLY A 255 6.14 -4.75 -21.90
CA GLY A 255 6.81 -4.40 -20.65
C GLY A 255 7.29 -5.59 -19.84
N LYS A 256 7.45 -6.77 -20.46
CA LYS A 256 7.92 -7.99 -19.77
C LYS A 256 9.34 -7.87 -19.19
N ASP A 257 10.12 -6.92 -19.69
CA ASP A 257 11.49 -6.61 -19.27
C ASP A 257 11.57 -5.88 -17.92
N LYS A 258 10.42 -5.55 -17.30
CA LYS A 258 10.35 -4.94 -15.98
C LYS A 258 9.44 -5.73 -15.03
N THR A 259 9.72 -5.62 -13.73
CA THR A 259 8.93 -6.28 -12.70
C THR A 259 7.55 -5.63 -12.56
N LYS A 260 6.64 -6.30 -11.83
CA LYS A 260 5.33 -5.74 -11.50
C LYS A 260 5.49 -4.48 -10.65
N GLU A 261 6.42 -4.53 -9.69
CA GLU A 261 6.70 -3.47 -8.74
C GLU A 261 7.25 -2.23 -9.44
N PHE A 262 8.08 -2.42 -10.47
CA PHE A 262 8.52 -1.33 -11.35
C PHE A 262 7.34 -0.65 -12.01
N TRP A 263 6.47 -1.41 -12.70
CA TRP A 263 5.33 -0.82 -13.41
C TRP A 263 4.31 -0.17 -12.46
N GLN A 264 4.13 -0.72 -11.26
CA GLN A 264 3.30 -0.07 -10.22
C GLN A 264 3.90 1.27 -9.78
N SER A 265 5.23 1.35 -9.60
CA SER A 265 5.92 2.60 -9.27
C SER A 265 5.86 3.62 -10.41
N PHE A 266 6.12 3.16 -11.63
CA PHE A 266 6.08 3.99 -12.83
C PHE A 266 4.67 4.56 -13.09
N LEU A 267 3.63 3.72 -12.96
CA LEU A 267 2.23 4.14 -13.08
C LEU A 267 1.85 5.17 -12.00
N ARG A 268 2.36 5.01 -10.77
CA ARG A 268 2.13 5.97 -9.68
C ARG A 268 2.73 7.33 -10.00
N GLN A 269 3.94 7.37 -10.54
CA GLN A 269 4.53 8.63 -11.02
C GLN A 269 3.70 9.22 -12.16
N MET A 270 3.25 8.43 -13.14
CA MET A 270 2.36 8.91 -14.20
C MET A 270 1.04 9.52 -13.69
N LEU A 271 0.47 8.97 -12.61
CA LEU A 271 -0.70 9.56 -11.92
C LEU A 271 -0.32 10.88 -11.22
N ALA A 272 0.81 10.91 -10.53
CA ALA A 272 1.29 12.09 -9.79
C ALA A 272 1.60 13.30 -10.68
N TYR A 273 2.11 13.04 -11.90
CA TYR A 273 2.34 14.06 -12.93
C TYR A 273 1.08 14.38 -13.74
N GLY A 274 -0.06 13.76 -13.41
CA GLY A 274 -1.35 14.04 -14.03
C GLY A 274 -1.49 13.54 -15.47
N HIS A 275 -0.62 12.63 -15.94
CA HIS A 275 -0.72 11.99 -17.26
C HIS A 275 -1.77 10.88 -17.30
N LEU A 276 -2.07 10.31 -16.13
CA LEU A 276 -3.14 9.33 -15.91
C LEU A 276 -4.09 9.87 -14.84
N LYS A 277 -5.32 9.37 -14.84
CA LYS A 277 -6.29 9.55 -13.75
C LYS A 277 -7.03 8.25 -13.46
N ILE A 278 -7.59 8.15 -12.25
CA ILE A 278 -8.43 7.01 -11.86
C ILE A 278 -9.90 7.47 -11.90
N ASN A 279 -10.71 6.76 -12.68
CA ASN A 279 -12.15 6.99 -12.79
C ASN A 279 -12.94 6.04 -11.89
N PHE A 280 -13.51 6.57 -10.80
CA PHE A 280 -14.27 5.79 -9.82
C PHE A 280 -15.70 5.47 -10.27
N GLN A 281 -16.29 6.31 -11.12
CA GLN A 281 -17.58 5.99 -11.75
C GLN A 281 -17.48 4.75 -12.65
N LYS A 282 -16.26 4.41 -13.09
CA LYS A 282 -15.93 3.19 -13.84
C LYS A 282 -15.11 2.18 -13.02
N TYR A 283 -15.45 2.00 -11.73
CA TYR A 283 -14.85 0.97 -10.88
C TYR A 283 -13.31 1.05 -10.74
N GLY A 284 -12.76 2.27 -10.74
CA GLY A 284 -11.31 2.49 -10.61
C GLY A 284 -10.53 2.26 -11.90
N ALA A 285 -11.18 2.43 -13.05
CA ALA A 285 -10.53 2.37 -14.35
C ALA A 285 -9.45 3.44 -14.48
N ILE A 286 -8.35 3.11 -15.13
CA ILE A 286 -7.31 4.07 -15.48
C ILE A 286 -7.66 4.71 -16.82
N GLU A 287 -7.64 6.05 -16.86
CA GLU A 287 -7.89 6.84 -18.06
C GLU A 287 -6.71 7.77 -18.34
N ILE A 288 -6.49 8.05 -19.62
CA ILE A 288 -5.45 8.98 -20.07
C ILE A 288 -6.00 10.41 -20.00
N THR A 289 -5.19 11.35 -19.51
CA THR A 289 -5.50 12.78 -19.49
C THR A 289 -4.98 13.47 -20.76
N ASN A 290 -5.28 14.76 -20.94
CA ASN A 290 -4.76 15.53 -22.08
C ASN A 290 -3.22 15.56 -22.11
N THR A 291 -2.57 15.71 -20.95
CA THR A 291 -1.09 15.68 -20.87
C THR A 291 -0.56 14.27 -21.16
N GLY A 292 -1.28 13.23 -20.76
CA GLY A 292 -0.93 11.85 -21.13
C GLY A 292 -1.01 11.61 -22.64
N ILE A 293 -1.97 12.22 -23.34
CA ILE A 293 -2.06 12.16 -24.81
C ILE A 293 -0.83 12.82 -25.46
N GLN A 294 -0.36 13.96 -24.93
CA GLN A 294 0.85 14.62 -25.44
C GLN A 294 2.09 13.72 -25.30
N VAL A 295 2.25 13.04 -24.17
CA VAL A 295 3.33 12.04 -23.98
C VAL A 295 3.17 10.87 -24.95
N LEU A 296 1.94 10.37 -25.14
CA LEU A 296 1.64 9.28 -26.06
C LEU A 296 2.01 9.63 -27.51
N LYS A 297 1.80 10.90 -27.92
CA LYS A 297 2.14 11.42 -29.24
C LYS A 297 3.60 11.88 -29.38
N ASN A 298 4.41 11.72 -28.33
CA ASN A 298 5.79 12.20 -28.29
C ASN A 298 5.91 13.75 -28.39
N GLU A 299 4.85 14.47 -28.03
CA GLU A 299 4.83 15.94 -27.96
C GLU A 299 5.39 16.46 -26.63
N GLN A 300 5.38 15.62 -25.59
CA GLN A 300 5.93 15.91 -24.27
C GLN A 300 6.78 14.73 -23.78
N LYS A 301 7.96 15.01 -23.21
CA LYS A 301 8.77 13.99 -22.53
C LYS A 301 8.22 13.69 -21.15
N PHE A 302 8.36 12.43 -20.72
CA PHE A 302 8.10 12.04 -19.33
C PHE A 302 9.42 11.67 -18.65
N MET A 303 9.86 12.53 -17.72
CA MET A 303 10.98 12.27 -16.85
C MET A 303 10.47 11.66 -15.55
N TYR A 304 10.96 10.48 -15.17
CA TYR A 304 10.57 9.81 -13.94
C TYR A 304 11.77 9.64 -13.02
N LYS A 305 11.51 9.66 -11.71
CA LYS A 305 12.48 9.30 -10.69
C LYS A 305 12.88 7.85 -10.89
N GLU A 306 14.18 7.60 -10.89
CA GLU A 306 14.74 6.26 -10.96
C GLU A 306 14.04 5.33 -9.95
N ILE A 307 13.62 4.17 -10.45
CA ILE A 307 12.95 3.16 -9.65
C ILE A 307 13.99 2.08 -9.34
N PRO A 308 14.37 1.87 -8.07
CA PRO A 308 15.35 0.85 -7.71
C PRO A 308 14.93 -0.51 -8.25
N THR A 309 15.71 -1.07 -9.17
CA THR A 309 15.40 -2.38 -9.75
C THR A 309 16.02 -3.47 -8.89
N LYS A 310 15.18 -4.39 -8.40
CA LYS A 310 15.66 -5.74 -8.11
C LYS A 310 15.80 -6.46 -9.46
N PRO A 311 16.81 -7.33 -9.65
CA PRO A 311 16.96 -8.07 -10.90
C PRO A 311 15.63 -8.74 -11.27
N VAL A 312 15.20 -8.53 -12.51
CA VAL A 312 13.98 -9.10 -13.05
C VAL A 312 14.20 -10.61 -13.11
N LYS A 313 13.70 -11.33 -12.10
CA LYS A 313 13.47 -12.77 -12.27
C LYS A 313 12.49 -12.90 -13.43
N ASP A 314 12.85 -13.72 -14.42
CA ASP A 314 12.08 -13.96 -15.63
C ASP A 314 10.58 -14.00 -15.36
N ILE A 315 9.81 -13.52 -16.35
CA ILE A 315 8.36 -13.69 -16.56
C ILE A 315 7.76 -14.57 -15.47
N VAL A 316 6.83 -14.00 -14.67
CA VAL A 316 6.11 -14.73 -13.62
C VAL A 316 5.54 -16.00 -14.23
N LYS A 317 6.32 -17.09 -14.15
CA LYS A 317 5.84 -18.44 -14.29
C LYS A 317 4.77 -18.56 -13.21
N PRO A 318 3.68 -19.29 -13.48
CA PRO A 318 2.74 -19.63 -12.42
C PRO A 318 3.57 -20.10 -11.22
N PRO A 319 3.24 -19.62 -10.01
CA PRO A 319 4.09 -19.85 -8.86
C PRO A 319 4.41 -21.34 -8.76
N LYS A 320 5.66 -21.68 -8.40
CA LYS A 320 6.26 -23.03 -8.51
C LYS A 320 5.37 -24.18 -7.99
N TYR A 321 4.40 -23.92 -7.11
CA TYR A 321 3.41 -24.89 -6.64
C TYR A 321 2.35 -25.32 -7.68
N LEU A 322 2.16 -24.58 -8.78
CA LEU A 322 1.32 -24.97 -9.92
C LEU A 322 2.06 -25.75 -11.02
N ASN A 323 3.40 -25.77 -11.00
CA ASN A 323 4.25 -26.45 -11.98
C ASN A 323 4.96 -27.69 -11.42
N LYS A 324 4.64 -28.11 -10.19
CA LYS A 324 4.98 -29.45 -9.72
C LYS A 324 3.83 -30.34 -10.15
N GLU A 325 4.09 -31.38 -10.95
CA GLU A 325 3.11 -32.46 -11.10
C GLU A 325 2.76 -32.94 -9.69
N LEU A 326 1.50 -32.70 -9.30
CA LEU A 326 0.98 -33.23 -8.05
C LEU A 326 1.05 -34.75 -8.16
N SER A 327 1.57 -35.41 -7.12
CA SER A 327 1.48 -36.86 -7.07
C SER A 327 0.01 -37.29 -7.09
N ASN A 328 -0.26 -38.56 -7.43
CA ASN A 328 -1.63 -39.08 -7.35
C ASN A 328 -2.22 -38.90 -5.94
N ASP A 329 -1.37 -39.03 -4.92
CA ASP A 329 -1.70 -38.80 -3.52
C ASP A 329 -2.11 -37.34 -3.26
N ASP A 330 -1.28 -36.38 -3.67
CA ASP A 330 -1.59 -34.95 -3.47
C ASP A 330 -2.85 -34.51 -4.25
N ASN A 331 -3.13 -35.14 -5.41
CA ASN A 331 -4.37 -34.89 -6.16
C ASN A 331 -5.61 -35.45 -5.45
N ASN A 332 -5.52 -36.62 -4.84
CA ASN A 332 -6.60 -37.20 -4.06
C ASN A 332 -6.91 -36.30 -2.85
N LEU A 333 -5.89 -35.91 -2.09
CA LEU A 333 -6.06 -34.97 -0.98
C LEU A 333 -6.65 -33.63 -1.46
N LEU A 334 -6.17 -33.08 -2.57
CA LEU A 334 -6.71 -31.83 -3.11
C LEU A 334 -8.21 -31.93 -3.43
N ASN A 335 -8.69 -33.07 -3.92
CA ASN A 335 -10.10 -33.31 -4.20
C ASN A 335 -10.94 -33.41 -2.92
N GLU A 336 -10.42 -34.05 -1.87
CA GLU A 336 -11.05 -34.10 -0.55
C GLU A 336 -11.15 -32.70 0.08
N LEU A 337 -10.07 -31.91 0.01
CA LEU A 337 -10.05 -30.53 0.49
C LEU A 337 -11.00 -29.62 -0.29
N LYS A 338 -11.10 -29.80 -1.62
CA LYS A 338 -12.07 -29.08 -2.46
C LYS A 338 -13.51 -29.43 -2.11
N SER A 339 -13.78 -30.69 -1.79
CA SER A 339 -15.10 -31.18 -1.37
C SER A 339 -15.49 -30.56 -0.02
N LEU A 340 -14.62 -30.64 0.99
CA LEU A 340 -14.83 -29.99 2.29
C LEU A 340 -15.11 -28.49 2.14
N ARG A 341 -14.32 -27.81 1.31
CA ARG A 341 -14.51 -26.38 1.04
C ARG A 341 -15.89 -26.09 0.46
N LEU A 342 -16.34 -26.90 -0.50
CA LEU A 342 -17.65 -26.73 -1.14
C LEU A 342 -18.79 -26.93 -0.14
N ASP A 343 -18.66 -27.89 0.77
CA ASP A 343 -19.67 -28.18 1.78
C ASP A 343 -19.80 -27.04 2.79
N ILE A 344 -18.66 -26.51 3.30
CA ILE A 344 -18.64 -25.34 4.18
C ILE A 344 -19.27 -24.13 3.46
N ALA A 345 -18.92 -23.92 2.20
CA ALA A 345 -19.42 -22.80 1.40
C ALA A 345 -20.95 -22.88 1.20
N LYS A 346 -21.48 -24.07 0.92
CA LYS A 346 -22.92 -24.32 0.80
C LYS A 346 -23.64 -24.07 2.12
N GLN A 347 -23.13 -24.62 3.23
CA GLN A 347 -23.72 -24.45 4.57
C GLN A 347 -23.78 -22.97 4.97
N GLN A 348 -22.75 -22.20 4.64
CA GLN A 348 -22.67 -20.78 5.00
C GLN A 348 -23.24 -19.84 3.94
N ARG A 349 -23.73 -20.37 2.81
CA ARG A 349 -24.24 -19.59 1.67
C ARG A 349 -23.25 -18.53 1.17
N LEU A 350 -21.97 -18.90 1.09
CA LEU A 350 -20.88 -18.02 0.63
C LEU A 350 -20.17 -18.65 -0.58
N PRO A 351 -19.54 -17.85 -1.47
CA PRO A 351 -18.73 -18.40 -2.56
C PRO A 351 -17.55 -19.23 -2.04
N ALA A 352 -17.28 -20.42 -2.62
CA ALA A 352 -16.30 -21.38 -2.09
C ALA A 352 -14.89 -20.81 -1.87
N TYR A 353 -14.42 -19.93 -2.76
CA TYR A 353 -13.11 -19.30 -2.64
C TYR A 353 -12.93 -18.43 -1.38
N THR A 354 -14.04 -18.00 -0.74
CA THR A 354 -13.97 -17.20 0.50
C THR A 354 -13.52 -18.02 1.72
N VAL A 355 -13.73 -19.35 1.70
CA VAL A 355 -13.21 -20.29 2.71
C VAL A 355 -11.68 -20.38 2.53
N PHE A 356 -11.22 -20.97 1.44
CA PHE A 356 -9.82 -20.96 1.00
C PHE A 356 -9.71 -20.89 -0.53
N HIS A 357 -8.70 -20.19 -1.06
CA HIS A 357 -8.45 -20.16 -2.51
C HIS A 357 -7.85 -21.50 -2.97
N ASP A 358 -7.96 -21.81 -4.27
CA ASP A 358 -7.38 -23.04 -4.85
C ASP A 358 -5.88 -23.13 -4.60
N SER A 359 -5.16 -22.01 -4.68
CA SER A 359 -3.73 -21.95 -4.37
C SER A 359 -3.41 -22.42 -2.95
N THR A 360 -4.25 -22.05 -1.98
CA THR A 360 -4.11 -22.46 -0.58
C THR A 360 -4.38 -23.95 -0.43
N LEU A 361 -5.40 -24.50 -1.09
CA LEU A 361 -5.69 -25.94 -1.04
C LEU A 361 -4.59 -26.79 -1.69
N ILE A 362 -3.98 -26.30 -2.78
CA ILE A 362 -2.83 -26.94 -3.42
C ILE A 362 -1.62 -26.94 -2.47
N GLN A 363 -1.38 -25.85 -1.74
CA GLN A 363 -0.31 -25.83 -0.74
C GLN A 363 -0.61 -26.78 0.44
N MET A 364 -1.87 -26.85 0.91
CA MET A 364 -2.27 -27.82 1.93
C MET A 364 -2.06 -29.26 1.47
N SER A 365 -2.40 -29.58 0.22
CA SER A 365 -2.23 -30.95 -0.30
C SER A 365 -0.77 -31.34 -0.48
N GLN A 366 0.11 -30.38 -0.78
CA GLN A 366 1.55 -30.61 -0.93
C GLN A 366 2.29 -30.66 0.42
N ASN A 367 1.96 -29.76 1.35
CA ASN A 367 2.67 -29.61 2.63
C ASN A 367 2.06 -30.45 3.76
N LYS A 368 0.82 -30.93 3.61
CA LYS A 368 0.14 -31.82 4.54
C LYS A 368 0.23 -31.36 6.01
N PRO A 369 -0.12 -30.10 6.33
CA PRO A 369 -0.02 -29.58 7.69
C PRO A 369 -0.96 -30.35 8.64
N THR A 370 -0.39 -30.92 9.69
CA THR A 370 -1.12 -31.77 10.66
C THR A 370 -1.41 -31.05 11.99
N ASN A 371 -0.87 -29.85 12.16
CA ASN A 371 -1.05 -29.04 13.36
C ASN A 371 -1.19 -27.55 13.01
N LYS A 372 -1.59 -26.77 14.02
CA LYS A 372 -1.83 -25.33 13.88
C LYS A 372 -0.63 -24.53 13.38
N ILE A 373 0.58 -24.89 13.81
CA ILE A 373 1.79 -24.14 13.47
C ILE A 373 2.03 -24.26 11.97
N ASP A 374 2.09 -25.49 11.46
CA ASP A 374 2.29 -25.78 10.04
C ASP A 374 1.17 -25.20 9.18
N MET A 375 -0.07 -25.23 9.68
CA MET A 375 -1.23 -24.71 8.98
C MET A 375 -1.19 -23.19 8.82
N LEU A 376 -0.56 -22.46 9.75
CA LEU A 376 -0.38 -21.00 9.67
C LEU A 376 0.79 -20.59 8.76
N GLU A 377 1.65 -21.53 8.36
CA GLU A 377 2.70 -21.30 7.36
C GLU A 377 2.16 -21.36 5.92
N ILE A 378 0.94 -21.87 5.72
CA ILE A 378 0.29 -21.95 4.40
C ILE A 378 -0.22 -20.57 3.94
N ASP A 379 0.15 -20.18 2.72
CA ASP A 379 -0.28 -18.90 2.15
C ASP A 379 -1.80 -18.82 2.01
N GLY A 380 -2.38 -17.78 2.63
CA GLY A 380 -3.82 -17.56 2.66
C GLY A 380 -4.52 -18.15 3.90
N VAL A 381 -3.78 -18.78 4.82
CA VAL A 381 -4.27 -19.21 6.14
C VAL A 381 -3.83 -18.23 7.22
N GLY A 382 -4.58 -17.15 7.39
CA GLY A 382 -4.39 -16.24 8.53
C GLY A 382 -5.04 -16.76 9.82
N PRO A 383 -4.68 -16.23 11.00
CA PRO A 383 -5.21 -16.68 12.30
C PRO A 383 -6.75 -16.71 12.38
N THR A 384 -7.43 -15.76 11.74
CA THR A 384 -8.90 -15.72 11.68
C THR A 384 -9.49 -16.84 10.83
N LYS A 385 -8.86 -17.16 9.69
CA LYS A 385 -9.31 -18.27 8.83
C LYS A 385 -8.98 -19.61 9.47
N PHE A 386 -7.83 -19.72 10.12
CA PHE A 386 -7.49 -20.89 10.93
C PHE A 386 -8.55 -21.13 12.02
N LYS A 387 -8.88 -20.11 12.81
CA LYS A 387 -9.91 -20.24 13.86
C LYS A 387 -11.28 -20.67 13.31
N LYS A 388 -11.63 -20.25 12.10
CA LYS A 388 -12.93 -20.56 11.48
C LYS A 388 -12.97 -21.92 10.79
N TYR A 389 -11.90 -22.31 10.11
CA TYR A 389 -11.89 -23.45 9.20
C TYR A 389 -10.68 -24.37 9.37
N GLY A 390 -9.59 -23.90 9.96
CA GLY A 390 -8.29 -24.56 10.00
C GLY A 390 -8.33 -25.98 10.56
N GLU A 391 -8.98 -26.18 11.71
CA GLU A 391 -9.11 -27.50 12.35
C GLU A 391 -9.82 -28.52 11.44
N LEU A 392 -10.91 -28.10 10.77
CA LEU A 392 -11.66 -28.99 9.86
C LEU A 392 -10.81 -29.47 8.68
N PHE A 393 -9.91 -28.61 8.18
CA PHE A 393 -9.02 -28.97 7.10
C PHE A 393 -7.86 -29.85 7.60
N ILE A 394 -7.35 -29.60 8.80
CA ILE A 394 -6.37 -30.49 9.46
C ILE A 394 -6.96 -31.90 9.65
N ASP A 395 -8.23 -32.01 10.05
CA ASP A 395 -8.89 -33.31 10.24
C ASP A 395 -8.94 -34.14 8.95
N VAL A 396 -9.22 -33.49 7.80
CA VAL A 396 -9.21 -34.16 6.50
C VAL A 396 -7.79 -34.56 6.11
N ILE A 397 -6.81 -33.68 6.32
CA ILE A 397 -5.40 -33.95 6.04
C ILE A 397 -4.91 -35.15 6.88
N ASN A 398 -5.22 -35.19 8.17
CA ASN A 398 -4.84 -36.29 9.05
C ASN A 398 -5.47 -37.61 8.61
N LYS A 399 -6.75 -37.63 8.23
CA LYS A 399 -7.43 -38.84 7.71
C LYS A 399 -6.90 -39.33 6.37
N HIS A 400 -6.25 -38.44 5.61
CA HIS A 400 -5.65 -38.81 4.34
C HIS A 400 -4.25 -39.41 4.53
N ILE A 401 -3.52 -38.96 5.56
CA ILE A 401 -2.17 -39.43 5.88
C ILE A 401 -2.19 -40.74 6.67
N TYR A 402 -3.17 -40.89 7.57
CA TYR A 402 -3.34 -42.01 8.50
C TYR A 402 -4.66 -42.73 8.24
#